data_AF-A0A1V6CVA8-F1
#
_entry.id   AF-A0A1V6CVA8-F1
#
_cell.length_a   1.000
_cell.length_b   1.000
_cell.length_c   1.000
_cell.angle_alpha   90.00
_cell.angle_beta   90.00
_cell.angle_gamma   90.00
#
_symmetry.space_group_name_H-M   'P 1'
#
loop_
_entity.id
_entity.type
_entity.pdbx_description
1 polymer ?
#
loop_
_entity_poly.entity_id
_entity_poly.type
_entity_poly.pdbx_seq_one_letter_code
_entity_poly.pdbx_strand_id
1 'polypeptide(L)'
;MLTRRVLSLLVCGCVAAALCASPALAVPVVDGRFDPGEGYTLGRYLNLTVEGLGPIAQQGELWTYQDPSSGDVFFAITQPKELIDNTYGANTVGWPRAHNFSDLTGSDKAQVQLTNALGQTVLDFNFDYFTAVGSGYDSLGATGGDGKILVGQLSWVVEWATSLDYNFNVAGYKLTTNSPATDAEYTPNITYPDWVYEVTYEGRISAAAFGTAGYGDIAVPVLHDSPNKLGKNKTWTETDGTIPEPTSMALLAAGGWLLALRRRKRNVVA
;
A
#
# COMPACT_ATOMS: atom_id res chain seq x y z
N MET A 1 2.72 -73.59 -23.36
CA MET A 1 1.90 -73.31 -22.16
C MET A 1 2.24 -71.91 -21.68
N LEU A 2 1.35 -70.96 -21.96
CA LEU A 2 1.44 -69.54 -21.58
C LEU A 2 0.14 -69.24 -20.83
N THR A 3 0.18 -68.80 -19.58
CA THR A 3 -1.02 -68.49 -18.80
C THR A 3 -0.92 -67.18 -18.04
N ARG A 4 -1.60 -66.16 -18.62
CA ARG A 4 -2.48 -65.11 -18.04
C ARG A 4 -2.03 -64.33 -16.79
N ARG A 5 -1.98 -63.00 -16.91
CA ARG A 5 -3.09 -62.08 -16.50
C ARG A 5 -2.85 -60.63 -16.97
N VAL A 6 -3.91 -60.02 -17.48
CA VAL A 6 -4.09 -58.61 -17.84
C VAL A 6 -4.77 -57.89 -16.66
N LEU A 7 -4.29 -56.71 -16.27
CA LEU A 7 -5.01 -55.63 -15.57
C LEU A 7 -4.12 -54.38 -15.61
N SER A 8 -4.35 -53.42 -16.52
CA SER A 8 -5.11 -52.18 -16.31
C SER A 8 -4.63 -51.35 -15.11
N LEU A 9 -4.02 -50.18 -15.35
CA LEU A 9 -4.59 -48.89 -14.93
C LEU A 9 -3.74 -47.72 -15.44
N LEU A 10 -4.42 -46.79 -16.12
CA LEU A 10 -4.04 -45.38 -16.21
C LEU A 10 -3.52 -44.89 -14.86
N VAL A 11 -2.29 -44.36 -14.81
CA VAL A 11 -1.89 -43.43 -13.75
C VAL A 11 -1.69 -42.08 -14.40
N CYS A 12 -2.80 -41.35 -14.43
CA CYS A 12 -2.88 -39.91 -14.13
C CYS A 12 -1.76 -39.05 -14.68
N GLY A 13 -1.91 -38.65 -15.95
CA GLY A 13 -1.52 -37.30 -16.36
C GLY A 13 -2.43 -36.29 -15.66
N CYS A 14 -2.09 -35.94 -14.42
CA CYS A 14 -2.71 -34.86 -13.63
C CYS A 14 -1.79 -34.57 -12.43
N VAL A 15 -0.62 -33.98 -12.65
CA VAL A 15 0.12 -33.31 -11.57
C VAL A 15 0.71 -32.00 -12.10
N ALA A 16 0.15 -30.92 -11.57
CA ALA A 16 0.63 -29.54 -11.65
C ALA A 16 0.47 -28.80 -12.98
N ALA A 17 -0.73 -28.84 -13.56
CA ALA A 17 -1.39 -27.56 -13.86
C ALA A 17 -1.85 -26.97 -12.52
N ALA A 18 -0.89 -26.63 -11.66
CA ALA A 18 -1.18 -25.74 -10.56
C ALA A 18 -1.50 -24.43 -11.27
N LEU A 19 -2.78 -24.09 -11.25
CA LEU A 19 -3.30 -22.81 -11.67
C LEU A 19 -2.37 -21.74 -11.08
N CYS A 20 -1.44 -21.23 -11.88
CA CYS A 20 -1.17 -19.83 -11.87
C CYS A 20 -2.50 -19.21 -12.28
N ALA A 21 -3.42 -19.07 -11.31
CA ALA A 21 -4.30 -17.95 -11.34
C ALA A 21 -3.34 -16.75 -11.29
N SER A 22 -2.87 -16.31 -12.46
CA SER A 22 -2.66 -14.88 -12.65
C SER A 22 -3.90 -14.25 -12.04
N PRO A 23 -3.80 -13.34 -11.04
CA PRO A 23 -4.98 -12.67 -10.53
C PRO A 23 -5.69 -12.13 -11.76
N ALA A 24 -6.84 -12.72 -12.06
CA ALA A 24 -7.61 -12.33 -13.22
C ALA A 24 -8.15 -10.96 -12.86
N LEU A 25 -7.49 -9.90 -13.30
CA LEU A 25 -8.01 -8.53 -13.39
C LEU A 25 -8.79 -8.08 -12.14
N ALA A 26 -8.26 -8.31 -10.93
CA ALA A 26 -8.84 -7.66 -9.76
C ALA A 26 -8.57 -6.16 -9.90
N VAL A 27 -9.62 -5.35 -9.78
CA VAL A 27 -9.48 -3.89 -9.67
C VAL A 27 -9.24 -3.60 -8.19
N PRO A 28 -8.18 -2.85 -7.82
CA PRO A 28 -7.92 -2.50 -6.44
C PRO A 28 -9.13 -1.86 -5.75
N VAL A 29 -9.29 -2.14 -4.47
CA VAL A 29 -10.32 -1.52 -3.64
C VAL A 29 -9.70 -0.32 -2.93
N VAL A 30 -10.34 0.85 -3.00
CA VAL A 30 -9.90 2.03 -2.24
C VAL A 30 -10.65 2.03 -0.92
N ASP A 31 -10.07 1.38 0.10
CA ASP A 31 -10.68 1.31 1.43
C ASP A 31 -9.75 1.75 2.58
N GLY A 32 -8.48 2.00 2.30
CA GLY A 32 -7.47 2.43 3.27
C GLY A 32 -6.64 1.28 3.83
N ARG A 33 -6.96 0.03 3.49
CA ARG A 33 -6.20 -1.17 3.84
C ARG A 33 -5.51 -1.74 2.61
N PHE A 34 -4.35 -1.15 2.30
CA PHE A 34 -3.54 -1.60 1.18
C PHE A 34 -3.17 -3.09 1.25
N ASP A 35 -3.57 -3.84 0.23
CA ASP A 35 -3.10 -5.19 -0.06
C ASP A 35 -2.55 -5.25 -1.50
N PRO A 36 -1.24 -5.50 -1.70
CA PRO A 36 -0.66 -5.57 -3.03
C PRO A 36 -1.23 -6.74 -3.87
N GLY A 37 -1.92 -7.71 -3.26
CA GLY A 37 -2.65 -8.79 -3.92
C GLY A 37 -3.96 -8.38 -4.61
N GLU A 38 -4.47 -7.16 -4.36
CA GLU A 38 -5.77 -6.69 -4.89
C GLU A 38 -5.74 -6.18 -6.33
N GLY A 39 -4.64 -6.38 -7.05
CA GLY A 39 -4.52 -6.05 -8.47
C GLY A 39 -3.63 -4.86 -8.77
N TYR A 40 -2.92 -4.32 -7.78
CA TYR A 40 -1.82 -3.40 -8.02
C TYR A 40 -0.75 -4.07 -8.90
N THR A 41 -0.36 -3.39 -9.99
CA THR A 41 0.52 -3.97 -11.03
C THR A 41 1.93 -3.40 -11.01
N LEU A 42 2.14 -2.18 -10.51
CA LEU A 42 3.44 -1.55 -10.48
C LEU A 42 3.74 -1.01 -9.08
N GLY A 43 4.67 -1.64 -8.39
CA GLY A 43 5.23 -1.13 -7.14
C GLY A 43 6.58 -0.45 -7.37
N ARG A 44 6.82 0.67 -6.68
CA ARG A 44 8.09 1.40 -6.67
C ARG A 44 8.43 1.83 -5.25
N TYR A 45 9.72 1.86 -4.91
CA TYR A 45 10.13 2.40 -3.63
C TYR A 45 10.10 3.93 -3.67
N LEU A 46 9.85 4.54 -2.52
CA LEU A 46 10.00 5.97 -2.30
C LEU A 46 11.22 6.19 -1.42
N ASN A 47 12.31 6.70 -1.99
CA ASN A 47 13.46 7.17 -1.23
C ASN A 47 13.06 8.43 -0.46
N LEU A 48 13.38 8.45 0.84
CA LEU A 48 12.89 9.47 1.75
C LEU A 48 14.03 10.40 2.18
N THR A 49 13.80 11.71 2.05
CA THR A 49 14.70 12.77 2.52
C THR A 49 13.98 13.62 3.56
N VAL A 50 14.42 13.55 4.80
CA VAL A 50 13.74 14.17 5.94
C VAL A 50 14.27 15.58 6.18
N GLU A 51 13.35 16.52 6.47
CA GLU A 51 13.65 17.92 6.73
C GLU A 51 14.77 18.14 7.75
N GLY A 52 15.87 18.73 7.28
CA GLY A 52 17.03 19.04 8.11
C GLY A 52 17.85 17.82 8.55
N LEU A 53 17.51 16.60 8.13
CA LEU A 53 18.26 15.37 8.44
C LEU A 53 18.87 14.73 7.17
N GLY A 54 18.28 14.96 6.00
CA GLY A 54 18.75 14.38 4.74
C GLY A 54 18.14 13.01 4.45
N PRO A 55 18.72 12.24 3.51
CA PRO A 55 18.20 10.94 3.11
C PRO A 55 18.27 9.93 4.25
N ILE A 56 17.26 9.07 4.35
CA ILE A 56 17.20 7.94 5.29
C ILE A 56 17.22 6.61 4.54
N ALA A 57 17.58 5.53 5.23
CA ALA A 57 17.70 4.20 4.61
C ALA A 57 16.34 3.53 4.39
N GLN A 58 15.34 3.89 5.20
CA GLN A 58 13.98 3.38 5.05
C GLN A 58 13.30 3.99 3.83
N GLN A 59 12.50 3.19 3.17
CA GLN A 59 11.79 3.57 1.96
C GLN A 59 10.29 3.43 2.21
N GLY A 60 9.51 4.33 1.60
CA GLY A 60 8.08 4.12 1.42
C GLY A 60 7.82 3.26 0.19
N GLU A 61 6.55 2.99 -0.05
CA GLU A 61 6.09 2.27 -1.22
C GLU A 61 5.02 3.06 -1.96
N LEU A 62 5.09 3.02 -3.29
CA LEU A 62 4.08 3.57 -4.19
C LEU A 62 3.66 2.47 -5.14
N TRP A 63 2.39 2.09 -5.05
CA TRP A 63 1.77 1.09 -5.91
C TRP A 63 0.75 1.73 -6.83
N THR A 64 0.69 1.27 -8.08
CA THR A 64 -0.27 1.77 -9.07
C THR A 64 -0.90 0.66 -9.90
N TYR A 65 -2.10 0.95 -10.37
CA TYR A 65 -2.83 0.15 -11.35
C TYR A 65 -3.60 1.10 -12.27
N GLN A 66 -3.59 0.85 -13.57
CA GLN A 66 -4.46 1.53 -14.51
C GLN A 66 -5.52 0.55 -14.99
N ASP A 67 -6.78 0.86 -14.72
CA ASP A 67 -7.90 0.03 -15.16
C ASP A 67 -7.97 0.05 -16.70
N PRO A 68 -7.81 -1.10 -17.39
CA PRO A 68 -7.83 -1.14 -18.84
C PRO A 68 -9.21 -0.84 -19.44
N SER A 69 -10.28 -0.89 -18.62
CA SER A 69 -11.64 -0.63 -19.09
C SER A 69 -12.03 0.84 -19.03
N SER A 70 -11.74 1.52 -17.92
CA SER A 70 -12.06 2.94 -17.72
C SER A 70 -10.89 3.87 -18.04
N GLY A 71 -9.66 3.39 -17.91
CA GLY A 71 -8.44 4.20 -17.94
C GLY A 71 -8.14 4.89 -16.60
N ASP A 72 -8.98 4.70 -15.58
CA ASP A 72 -8.78 5.27 -14.25
C ASP A 72 -7.51 4.71 -13.60
N VAL A 73 -6.85 5.54 -12.81
CA VAL A 73 -5.60 5.20 -12.14
C VAL A 73 -5.83 5.06 -10.65
N PHE A 74 -5.51 3.88 -10.13
CA PHE A 74 -5.51 3.56 -8.71
C PHE A 74 -4.09 3.69 -8.19
N PHE A 75 -3.95 4.19 -6.98
CA PHE A 75 -2.67 4.26 -6.30
C PHE A 75 -2.80 3.95 -4.82
N ALA A 76 -1.71 3.46 -4.24
CA ALA A 76 -1.51 3.35 -2.80
C ALA A 76 -0.11 3.86 -2.44
N ILE A 77 -0.03 4.66 -1.38
CA ILE A 77 1.22 5.20 -0.82
C ILE A 77 1.31 4.70 0.61
N THR A 78 2.34 3.94 0.93
CA THR A 78 2.57 3.44 2.30
C THR A 78 3.91 3.96 2.81
N GLN A 79 3.89 4.60 3.97
CA GLN A 79 5.10 5.08 4.64
C GLN A 79 5.72 3.98 5.49
N PRO A 80 7.06 3.95 5.66
CA PRO A 80 7.69 2.97 6.55
C PRO A 80 7.33 3.26 8.01
N LYS A 81 7.01 2.22 8.77
CA LYS A 81 6.61 2.33 10.18
C LYS A 81 7.72 2.90 11.06
N GLU A 82 8.97 2.86 10.64
CA GLU A 82 10.10 3.51 11.30
C GLU A 82 10.03 5.04 11.20
N LEU A 83 9.29 5.58 10.23
CA LEU A 83 9.05 7.02 10.08
C LEU A 83 7.76 7.45 10.79
N ILE A 84 6.65 6.74 10.55
CA ILE A 84 5.31 7.09 11.04
C ILE A 84 4.41 5.85 11.09
N ASP A 85 3.52 5.75 12.08
CA ASP A 85 2.58 4.64 12.22
C ASP A 85 1.27 5.11 12.89
N ASN A 86 0.26 4.24 12.88
CA ASN A 86 -1.02 4.45 13.57
C ASN A 86 -1.00 3.97 15.03
N THR A 87 0.13 4.06 15.73
CA THR A 87 0.20 3.78 17.18
C THR A 87 0.21 5.08 17.97
N TYR A 88 -0.59 5.21 19.02
CA TYR A 88 -0.65 6.45 19.82
C TYR A 88 -1.10 6.20 21.25
N GLY A 89 -0.88 7.18 22.11
CA GLY A 89 -1.16 7.12 23.53
C GLY A 89 -0.18 6.21 24.27
N ALA A 90 -0.69 5.35 25.15
CA ALA A 90 0.12 4.45 25.96
C ALA A 90 0.75 3.28 25.17
N ASN A 91 0.29 3.04 23.94
CA ASN A 91 0.62 1.86 23.13
C ASN A 91 1.51 2.21 21.91
N THR A 92 2.24 3.32 21.98
CA THR A 92 3.14 3.75 20.91
C THR A 92 4.32 2.79 20.73
N VAL A 93 4.76 2.62 19.48
CA VAL A 93 5.91 1.79 19.14
C VAL A 93 7.06 2.63 18.60
N GLY A 94 8.21 2.63 19.27
CA GLY A 94 9.44 3.26 18.75
C GLY A 94 9.41 4.79 18.66
N TRP A 95 8.47 5.46 19.32
CA TRP A 95 8.37 6.92 19.35
C TRP A 95 9.31 7.54 20.39
N PRO A 96 10.14 8.55 20.05
CA PRO A 96 11.07 9.18 21.00
C PRO A 96 10.39 10.18 21.96
N ARG A 97 9.10 10.45 21.73
CA ARG A 97 8.25 11.34 22.53
C ARG A 97 6.86 10.70 22.66
N ALA A 98 6.02 11.27 23.53
CA ALA A 98 4.60 10.95 23.50
C ALA A 98 4.04 11.27 22.11
N HIS A 99 3.42 10.29 21.47
CA HIS A 99 2.70 10.44 20.22
C HIS A 99 1.22 10.26 20.51
N ASN A 100 0.45 11.31 20.24
CA ASN A 100 -0.97 11.37 20.59
C ASN A 100 -1.81 11.23 19.32
N PHE A 101 -3.06 10.82 19.47
CA PHE A 101 -4.02 10.76 18.36
C PHE A 101 -4.11 12.09 17.58
N SER A 102 -4.05 13.23 18.29
CA SER A 102 -4.07 14.57 17.68
C SER A 102 -2.89 14.88 16.77
N ASP A 103 -1.79 14.16 16.90
CA ASP A 103 -0.63 14.34 16.02
C ASP A 103 -0.94 13.80 14.61
N LEU A 104 -1.74 12.74 14.51
CA LEU A 104 -2.18 12.14 13.24
C LEU A 104 -3.38 12.88 12.63
N THR A 105 -4.19 13.55 13.45
CA THR A 105 -5.40 14.25 12.98
C THR A 105 -5.22 15.75 12.76
N GLY A 106 -4.00 16.25 12.98
CA GLY A 106 -3.74 17.69 13.08
C GLY A 106 -3.34 18.32 11.76
N SER A 107 -2.36 17.74 11.06
CA SER A 107 -1.87 18.28 9.80
C SER A 107 -1.26 17.27 8.82
N ASP A 108 -1.49 15.99 9.05
CA ASP A 108 -0.86 14.92 8.29
C ASP A 108 -1.49 14.79 6.90
N LYS A 109 -0.65 14.70 5.88
CA LYS A 109 -1.06 14.67 4.47
C LYS A 109 0.05 14.19 3.56
N ALA A 110 -0.35 13.72 2.38
CA ALA A 110 0.54 13.50 1.24
C ALA A 110 0.26 14.52 0.13
N GLN A 111 1.29 15.02 -0.53
CA GLN A 111 1.14 15.67 -1.83
C GLN A 111 1.20 14.59 -2.92
N VAL A 112 0.23 14.57 -3.82
CA VAL A 112 0.15 13.65 -4.94
C VAL A 112 0.12 14.43 -6.24
N GLN A 113 1.06 14.13 -7.13
CA GLN A 113 1.20 14.80 -8.43
C GLN A 113 1.13 13.78 -9.56
N LEU A 114 0.26 14.01 -10.54
CA LEU A 114 0.10 13.16 -11.71
C LEU A 114 0.39 13.92 -13.00
N THR A 115 1.02 13.21 -13.93
CA THR A 115 1.36 13.68 -15.27
C THR A 115 0.64 12.86 -16.33
N ASN A 116 0.40 13.48 -17.48
CA ASN A 116 -0.01 12.75 -18.68
C ASN A 116 1.21 12.15 -19.40
N ALA A 117 0.99 11.35 -20.45
CA ALA A 117 2.07 10.70 -21.21
C ALA A 117 3.02 11.68 -21.95
N LEU A 118 2.70 12.97 -21.97
CA LEU A 118 3.58 14.03 -22.49
C LEU A 118 4.46 14.65 -21.39
N GLY A 119 4.38 14.16 -20.15
CA GLY A 119 5.13 14.66 -18.99
C GLY A 119 4.57 15.97 -18.41
N GLN A 120 3.35 16.37 -18.77
CA GLN A 120 2.73 17.58 -18.23
C GLN A 120 1.98 17.24 -16.94
N THR A 121 2.22 17.99 -15.87
CA THR A 121 1.41 17.90 -14.64
C THR A 121 -0.04 18.27 -14.95
N VAL A 122 -0.95 17.32 -14.79
CA VAL A 122 -2.38 17.51 -15.05
C VAL A 122 -3.20 17.58 -13.77
N LEU A 123 -2.74 16.95 -12.69
CA LEU A 123 -3.39 16.95 -11.39
C LEU A 123 -2.30 17.02 -10.31
N ASP A 124 -2.45 17.92 -9.35
CA ASP A 124 -1.58 18.04 -8.19
C ASP A 124 -2.46 18.43 -7.01
N PHE A 125 -2.40 17.70 -5.90
CA PHE A 125 -3.25 17.94 -4.75
C PHE A 125 -2.59 17.48 -3.46
N ASN A 126 -2.99 18.11 -2.35
CA ASN A 126 -2.80 17.55 -1.03
C ASN A 126 -3.94 16.58 -0.73
N PHE A 127 -3.58 15.46 -0.12
CA PHE A 127 -4.46 14.39 0.33
C PHE A 127 -4.45 14.38 1.86
N ASP A 128 -5.57 14.80 2.45
CA ASP A 128 -5.85 14.75 3.89
C ASP A 128 -5.69 13.32 4.46
N TYR A 129 -4.94 13.18 5.56
CA TYR A 129 -4.82 11.88 6.21
C TYR A 129 -6.09 11.53 7.00
N PHE A 130 -6.38 12.31 8.04
CA PHE A 130 -7.54 12.09 8.90
C PHE A 130 -7.91 13.38 9.63
N THR A 131 -9.16 13.82 9.54
CA THR A 131 -9.62 15.11 10.07
C THR A 131 -10.86 14.92 10.94
N ALA A 132 -11.00 15.77 11.97
CA ALA A 132 -12.23 15.82 12.76
C ALA A 132 -13.41 16.35 11.92
N VAL A 133 -14.50 15.58 11.85
CA VAL A 133 -15.71 15.93 11.10
C VAL A 133 -16.93 15.71 11.98
N GLY A 134 -17.64 16.80 12.31
CA GLY A 134 -18.78 16.76 13.22
C GLY A 134 -18.38 16.21 14.59
N SER A 135 -18.95 15.07 15.00
CA SER A 135 -18.59 14.36 16.24
C SER A 135 -17.67 13.15 16.01
N GLY A 136 -17.17 12.97 14.79
CA GLY A 136 -16.29 11.86 14.41
C GLY A 136 -15.04 12.35 13.69
N TYR A 137 -14.45 11.44 12.92
CA TYR A 137 -13.26 11.68 12.13
C TYR A 137 -13.40 10.96 10.79
N ASP A 138 -12.78 11.49 9.74
CA ASP A 138 -12.86 10.99 8.37
C ASP A 138 -11.61 11.42 7.59
N SER A 139 -11.23 10.69 6.54
CA SER A 139 -10.31 11.22 5.54
C SER A 139 -11.10 12.07 4.55
N LEU A 140 -10.75 13.35 4.42
CA LEU A 140 -11.43 14.25 3.51
C LEU A 140 -10.81 14.28 2.11
N GLY A 141 -9.84 13.41 1.82
CA GLY A 141 -9.23 13.29 0.50
C GLY A 141 -8.62 14.62 0.04
N ALA A 142 -9.05 15.10 -1.13
CA ALA A 142 -8.68 16.42 -1.66
C ALA A 142 -9.75 17.51 -1.40
N THR A 143 -10.80 17.20 -0.64
CA THR A 143 -12.02 18.03 -0.52
C THR A 143 -12.06 18.92 0.72
N GLY A 144 -11.24 18.64 1.74
CA GLY A 144 -11.27 19.36 3.01
C GLY A 144 -10.17 18.89 3.95
N GLY A 145 -10.23 19.35 5.21
CA GLY A 145 -9.14 19.15 6.16
C GLY A 145 -7.88 19.81 5.65
N ASP A 146 -6.83 19.02 5.48
CA ASP A 146 -5.59 19.44 4.82
C ASP A 146 -5.56 19.20 3.29
N GLY A 147 -6.58 18.50 2.80
CA GLY A 147 -6.80 18.18 1.41
C GLY A 147 -7.15 19.41 0.58
N LYS A 148 -6.47 19.57 -0.56
CA LYS A 148 -6.78 20.65 -1.52
C LYS A 148 -6.19 20.38 -2.90
N ILE A 149 -6.90 20.82 -3.93
CA ILE A 149 -6.36 20.85 -5.30
C ILE A 149 -5.37 22.01 -5.47
N LEU A 150 -4.19 21.70 -6.02
CA LEU A 150 -3.16 22.67 -6.43
C LEU A 150 -3.19 22.91 -7.93
N VAL A 151 -3.38 21.84 -8.72
CA VAL A 151 -3.52 21.86 -10.19
C VAL A 151 -4.60 20.86 -10.59
N GLY A 152 -5.39 21.17 -11.61
CA GLY A 152 -6.42 20.27 -12.13
C GLY A 152 -7.79 20.54 -11.53
N GLN A 153 -8.62 19.50 -11.44
CA GLN A 153 -10.03 19.61 -11.02
C GLN A 153 -10.35 18.58 -9.95
N LEU A 154 -11.13 18.98 -8.94
CA LEU A 154 -11.49 18.10 -7.82
C LEU A 154 -12.28 16.87 -8.27
N SER A 155 -13.12 16.99 -9.29
CA SER A 155 -13.91 15.88 -9.84
C SER A 155 -13.08 14.76 -10.45
N TRP A 156 -11.77 14.96 -10.64
CA TRP A 156 -10.87 13.90 -11.10
C TRP A 156 -10.35 13.02 -9.96
N VAL A 157 -10.44 13.47 -8.71
CA VAL A 157 -10.19 12.63 -7.53
C VAL A 157 -11.51 11.95 -7.17
N VAL A 158 -11.69 10.72 -7.60
CA VAL A 158 -13.01 10.06 -7.59
C VAL A 158 -13.26 9.22 -6.35
N GLU A 159 -12.21 8.63 -5.77
CA GLU A 159 -12.25 7.89 -4.50
C GLU A 159 -10.98 8.16 -3.71
N TRP A 160 -11.07 8.11 -2.38
CA TRP A 160 -9.96 8.24 -1.46
C TRP A 160 -10.24 7.46 -0.18
N ALA A 161 -9.20 6.93 0.44
CA ALA A 161 -9.24 6.33 1.76
C ALA A 161 -7.84 6.38 2.40
N THR A 162 -7.80 6.30 3.73
CA THR A 162 -6.54 6.21 4.48
C THR A 162 -6.64 5.12 5.55
N SER A 163 -5.51 4.61 6.00
CA SER A 163 -5.51 3.50 6.96
C SER A 163 -6.13 3.87 8.32
N LEU A 164 -6.03 5.12 8.74
CA LEU A 164 -6.69 5.57 9.97
C LEU A 164 -8.21 5.74 9.78
N ASP A 165 -8.63 6.14 8.57
CA ASP A 165 -10.04 6.13 8.18
C ASP A 165 -10.62 4.72 8.14
N TYR A 166 -9.90 3.76 7.54
CA TYR A 166 -10.25 2.34 7.58
C TYR A 166 -10.46 1.87 9.03
N ASN A 167 -9.48 2.13 9.90
CA ASN A 167 -9.54 1.73 11.31
C ASN A 167 -10.81 2.25 12.02
N PHE A 168 -11.21 3.49 11.76
CA PHE A 168 -12.33 4.14 12.46
C PHE A 168 -13.69 3.85 11.83
N ASN A 169 -13.76 3.91 10.50
CA ASN A 169 -15.02 3.99 9.77
C ASN A 169 -15.37 2.68 9.04
N VAL A 170 -14.38 1.88 8.66
CA VAL A 170 -14.59 0.55 8.08
C VAL A 170 -14.56 -0.53 9.17
N ALA A 171 -13.49 -0.58 9.96
CA ALA A 171 -13.33 -1.55 11.05
C ALA A 171 -14.09 -1.15 12.34
N GLY A 172 -14.47 0.13 12.47
CA GLY A 172 -15.32 0.62 13.56
C GLY A 172 -14.58 0.90 14.88
N TYR A 173 -13.25 0.91 14.89
CA TYR A 173 -12.41 1.08 16.07
C TYR A 173 -12.19 2.56 16.40
N LYS A 174 -13.21 3.21 16.98
CA LYS A 174 -13.22 4.65 17.33
C LYS A 174 -12.38 4.98 18.58
N LEU A 175 -11.08 4.73 18.52
CA LEU A 175 -10.16 4.84 19.65
C LEU A 175 -9.42 6.18 19.63
N THR A 176 -9.83 7.19 20.39
CA THR A 176 -9.20 8.53 20.33
C THR A 176 -8.14 8.78 21.41
N THR A 177 -7.90 7.82 22.30
CA THR A 177 -6.93 7.95 23.42
C THR A 177 -5.70 7.07 23.23
N ASN A 178 -5.91 5.77 23.06
CA ASN A 178 -4.83 4.81 22.84
C ASN A 178 -5.18 3.97 21.61
N SER A 179 -4.21 3.77 20.72
CA SER A 179 -4.31 2.74 19.69
C SER A 179 -4.32 1.35 20.36
N PRO A 180 -4.66 0.27 19.64
CA PRO A 180 -4.49 -1.09 20.14
C PRO A 180 -3.05 -1.37 20.58
N ALA A 181 -2.88 -2.15 21.66
CA ALA A 181 -1.57 -2.55 22.13
C ALA A 181 -0.92 -3.54 21.15
N THR A 182 0.38 -3.40 20.93
CA THR A 182 1.19 -4.26 20.06
C THR A 182 2.64 -4.30 20.54
N ASP A 183 3.44 -5.18 19.95
CA ASP A 183 4.90 -5.24 20.11
C ASP A 183 5.63 -4.48 18.98
N ALA A 184 6.96 -4.54 19.01
CA ALA A 184 7.85 -3.89 18.03
C ALA A 184 7.70 -4.45 16.60
N GLU A 185 7.12 -5.64 16.45
CA GLU A 185 6.88 -6.29 15.16
C GLU A 185 5.46 -5.99 14.63
N TYR A 186 4.70 -5.14 15.34
CA TYR A 186 3.31 -4.83 15.03
C TYR A 186 2.40 -6.06 14.99
N THR A 187 2.63 -7.02 15.90
CA THR A 187 1.77 -8.21 16.03
C THR A 187 0.29 -7.79 16.22
N PRO A 188 -0.64 -8.28 15.38
CA PRO A 188 -2.04 -7.90 15.46
C PRO A 188 -2.64 -8.08 16.85
N ASN A 189 -3.37 -7.06 17.31
CA ASN A 189 -4.05 -7.11 18.59
C ASN A 189 -5.27 -8.05 18.51
N ILE A 190 -5.41 -8.99 19.45
CA ILE A 190 -6.53 -9.96 19.44
C ILE A 190 -7.93 -9.31 19.54
N THR A 191 -8.04 -8.15 20.19
CA THR A 191 -9.31 -7.41 20.35
C THR A 191 -9.61 -6.54 19.13
N TYR A 192 -8.57 -6.09 18.43
CA TYR A 192 -8.65 -5.20 17.27
C TYR A 192 -7.84 -5.80 16.11
N PRO A 193 -8.23 -7.01 15.62
CA PRO A 193 -7.40 -7.79 14.71
C PRO A 193 -7.21 -7.15 13.33
N ASP A 194 -8.11 -6.24 12.96
CA ASP A 194 -8.09 -5.52 11.68
C ASP A 194 -7.46 -4.12 11.78
N TRP A 195 -6.81 -3.79 12.90
CA TRP A 195 -6.12 -2.51 13.01
C TRP A 195 -4.92 -2.44 12.06
N VAL A 196 -4.94 -1.48 11.15
CA VAL A 196 -3.85 -1.19 10.21
C VAL A 196 -2.86 -0.24 10.89
N TYR A 197 -1.64 -0.71 11.12
CA TYR A 197 -0.59 0.06 11.79
C TYR A 197 0.20 0.96 10.84
N GLU A 198 0.23 0.60 9.56
CA GLU A 198 0.83 1.37 8.49
C GLU A 198 0.08 2.69 8.29
N VAL A 199 0.81 3.75 7.91
CA VAL A 199 0.21 4.99 7.41
C VAL A 199 0.13 4.89 5.89
N THR A 200 -1.10 4.76 5.39
CA THR A 200 -1.38 4.51 3.99
C THR A 200 -2.41 5.51 3.45
N TYR A 201 -2.20 5.95 2.22
CA TYR A 201 -3.13 6.73 1.41
C TYR A 201 -3.48 5.94 0.16
N GLU A 202 -4.77 5.77 -0.13
CA GLU A 202 -5.25 5.11 -1.34
C GLU A 202 -6.20 6.02 -2.10
N GLY A 203 -6.16 5.97 -3.42
CA GLY A 203 -7.04 6.79 -4.22
C GLY A 203 -7.27 6.25 -5.62
N ARG A 204 -8.39 6.69 -6.21
CA ARG A 204 -8.70 6.51 -7.62
C ARG A 204 -8.79 7.87 -8.30
N ILE A 205 -8.09 8.00 -9.42
CA ILE A 205 -8.08 9.18 -10.28
C ILE A 205 -8.76 8.86 -11.60
N SER A 206 -9.67 9.72 -12.02
CA SER A 206 -10.37 9.57 -13.29
C SER A 206 -9.42 9.69 -14.49
N ALA A 207 -9.60 8.82 -15.48
CA ALA A 207 -8.91 8.88 -16.77
C ALA A 207 -9.02 10.25 -17.45
N ALA A 208 -10.11 10.99 -17.17
CA ALA A 208 -10.36 12.31 -17.73
C ALA A 208 -9.28 13.34 -17.37
N ALA A 209 -8.56 13.15 -16.26
CA ALA A 209 -7.44 14.01 -15.88
C ALA A 209 -6.33 14.04 -16.93
N PHE A 210 -6.13 12.93 -17.64
CA PHE A 210 -4.99 12.76 -18.55
C PHE A 210 -5.30 13.16 -19.99
N GLY A 211 -6.57 13.43 -20.31
CA GLY A 211 -7.03 13.76 -21.66
C GLY A 211 -6.67 12.69 -22.69
N THR A 212 -6.52 13.10 -23.95
CA THR A 212 -6.18 12.17 -25.04
C THR A 212 -4.72 11.68 -25.00
N ALA A 213 -3.86 12.33 -24.21
CA ALA A 213 -2.49 11.90 -24.02
C ALA A 213 -2.39 10.61 -23.21
N GLY A 214 -3.38 10.33 -22.36
CA GLY A 214 -3.36 9.18 -21.46
C GLY A 214 -2.43 9.37 -20.27
N TYR A 215 -2.52 8.45 -19.31
CA TYR A 215 -1.73 8.47 -18.09
C TYR A 215 -0.22 8.40 -18.39
N GLY A 216 0.55 9.24 -17.71
CA GLY A 216 2.02 9.23 -17.78
C GLY A 216 2.61 8.60 -16.53
N ASP A 217 2.65 9.38 -15.44
CA ASP A 217 3.24 8.96 -14.17
C ASP A 217 2.58 9.65 -12.96
N ILE A 218 2.85 9.12 -11.78
CA ILE A 218 2.50 9.65 -10.47
C ILE A 218 3.77 9.79 -9.61
N ALA A 219 3.83 10.90 -8.89
CA ALA A 219 4.87 11.22 -7.92
C ALA A 219 4.24 11.64 -6.59
N VAL A 220 5.01 11.51 -5.50
CA VAL A 220 4.62 11.92 -4.15
C VAL A 220 5.61 12.97 -3.65
N PRO A 221 5.52 14.25 -4.07
CA PRO A 221 6.61 15.19 -3.83
C PRO A 221 6.97 15.39 -2.36
N VAL A 222 5.96 15.39 -1.48
CA VAL A 222 6.12 15.64 -0.04
C VAL A 222 5.13 14.80 0.74
N LEU A 223 5.62 14.18 1.80
CA LEU A 223 4.85 13.64 2.92
C LEU A 223 5.00 14.61 4.10
N HIS A 224 3.89 14.92 4.78
CA HIS A 224 3.90 15.76 5.97
C HIS A 224 3.29 14.99 7.14
N ASP A 225 4.09 14.76 8.18
CA ASP A 225 3.71 13.98 9.38
C ASP A 225 4.12 14.76 10.62
N SER A 226 3.26 14.92 11.63
CA SER A 226 3.33 16.09 12.52
C SER A 226 3.54 15.77 14.02
N PRO A 227 4.80 15.70 14.47
CA PRO A 227 5.99 15.30 13.72
C PRO A 227 6.07 13.77 13.55
N ASN A 228 6.83 13.32 12.55
CA ASN A 228 7.32 11.95 12.40
C ASN A 228 8.22 11.51 13.58
N LYS A 229 8.59 10.22 13.61
CA LYS A 229 9.46 9.61 14.64
C LYS A 229 10.87 10.22 14.70
N LEU A 230 11.28 10.96 13.68
CA LEU A 230 12.56 11.68 13.65
C LEU A 230 12.44 13.14 14.14
N GLY A 231 11.25 13.52 14.61
CA GLY A 231 10.98 14.84 15.18
C GLY A 231 10.87 15.95 14.13
N LYS A 232 10.58 15.59 12.88
CA LYS A 232 10.45 16.52 11.74
C LYS A 232 9.05 16.43 11.15
N ASN A 233 8.69 17.45 10.38
CA ASN A 233 7.33 17.53 9.83
C ASN A 233 7.24 17.12 8.36
N LYS A 234 8.34 17.21 7.61
CA LYS A 234 8.32 17.01 6.16
C LYS A 234 9.36 16.00 5.71
N THR A 235 8.95 15.21 4.74
CA THR A 235 9.78 14.23 4.05
C THR A 235 9.57 14.40 2.55
N TRP A 236 10.62 14.74 1.82
CA TRP A 236 10.58 14.72 0.35
C TRP A 236 10.81 13.30 -0.14
N THR A 237 10.16 12.95 -1.23
CA THR A 237 10.31 11.61 -1.82
C THR A 237 10.85 11.66 -3.24
N GLU A 238 11.59 10.62 -3.60
CA GLU A 238 11.99 10.33 -4.96
C GLU A 238 11.69 8.86 -5.25
N THR A 239 11.04 8.59 -6.38
CA THR A 239 10.72 7.22 -6.79
C THR A 239 12.00 6.49 -7.20
N ASP A 240 12.23 5.29 -6.66
CA ASP A 240 13.41 4.47 -6.94
C ASP A 240 13.05 2.99 -7.10
N GLY A 241 13.72 2.34 -8.05
CA GLY A 241 13.57 0.93 -8.33
C GLY A 241 12.14 0.50 -8.67
N THR A 242 11.96 -0.82 -8.73
CA THR A 242 10.64 -1.46 -8.81
C THR A 242 10.56 -2.49 -7.70
N ILE A 243 9.41 -2.57 -7.04
CA ILE A 243 9.10 -3.62 -6.09
C ILE A 243 8.67 -4.83 -6.92
N PRO A 244 9.29 -6.00 -6.76
CA PRO A 244 8.86 -7.20 -7.46
C PRO A 244 7.39 -7.47 -7.19
N GLU A 245 6.60 -7.72 -8.24
CA GLU A 245 5.17 -8.02 -8.07
C GLU A 245 4.98 -9.22 -7.10
N PRO A 246 3.93 -9.22 -6.26
CA PRO A 246 3.72 -10.26 -5.25
C PRO A 246 3.72 -11.69 -5.82
N THR A 247 3.20 -11.84 -7.03
CA THR A 247 3.17 -13.12 -7.76
C THR A 247 4.57 -13.59 -8.17
N SER A 248 5.45 -12.65 -8.55
CA SER A 248 6.86 -12.93 -8.87
C SER A 248 7.63 -13.39 -7.63
N MET A 249 7.35 -12.81 -6.46
CA MET A 249 7.92 -13.28 -5.19
C MET A 249 7.46 -14.69 -4.83
N ALA A 250 6.16 -14.99 -4.98
CA ALA A 250 5.60 -16.32 -4.72
C ALA A 250 6.19 -17.39 -5.68
N LEU A 251 6.34 -17.06 -6.97
CA LEU A 251 6.97 -17.94 -7.97
C LEU A 251 8.45 -18.20 -7.68
N LEU A 252 9.20 -17.18 -7.25
CA LEU A 252 10.61 -17.32 -6.86
C LEU A 252 10.76 -18.26 -5.65
N ALA A 253 9.89 -18.10 -4.64
CA ALA A 253 9.85 -18.95 -3.46
C ALA A 253 9.50 -20.40 -3.82
N ALA A 254 8.48 -20.62 -4.65
CA ALA A 254 8.10 -21.95 -5.12
C ALA A 254 9.22 -22.62 -5.95
N GLY A 255 9.89 -21.86 -6.82
CA GLY A 255 11.05 -22.33 -7.60
C GLY A 255 12.23 -22.74 -6.71
N GLY A 256 12.54 -21.94 -5.68
CA GLY A 256 13.58 -22.26 -4.69
C GLY A 256 13.28 -23.55 -3.91
N TRP A 257 12.03 -23.73 -3.49
CA TRP A 257 11.57 -24.97 -2.82
C TRP A 257 11.68 -26.20 -3.72
N LEU A 258 11.27 -26.11 -4.99
CA LEU A 258 11.38 -27.21 -5.95
C LEU A 258 12.85 -27.59 -6.23
N LEU A 259 13.75 -26.60 -6.32
CA LEU A 259 15.19 -26.83 -6.48
C LEU A 259 15.80 -27.49 -5.24
N ALA A 260 15.39 -27.09 -4.03
CA ALA A 260 15.82 -27.70 -2.79
C ALA A 260 15.36 -29.17 -2.67
N LEU A 261 14.11 -29.46 -3.04
CA LEU A 261 13.57 -30.83 -3.09
C LEU A 261 14.31 -31.70 -4.13
N ARG A 262 14.68 -31.14 -5.29
CA ARG A 262 15.44 -31.84 -6.33
C ARG A 262 16.89 -32.14 -5.89
N ARG A 263 17.54 -31.23 -5.16
CA ARG A 263 18.86 -31.46 -4.56
C ARG A 263 18.81 -32.55 -3.49
N ARG A 264 17.77 -32.56 -2.64
CA ARG A 264 17.59 -33.57 -1.59
C ARG A 264 17.43 -35.00 -2.16
N LYS A 265 16.71 -35.15 -3.28
CA LYS A 265 16.58 -36.46 -3.96
C LYS A 265 17.88 -36.95 -4.60
N ARG A 266 18.79 -36.07 -5.04
CA ARG A 266 20.09 -36.47 -5.62
C ARG A 266 21.08 -36.98 -4.57
N ASN A 267 21.00 -36.49 -3.33
CA ASN A 267 21.89 -36.90 -2.25
C ASN A 267 21.47 -38.19 -1.53
N VAL A 268 20.33 -38.79 -1.90
CA VAL A 268 19.83 -40.06 -1.34
C VAL A 268 20.15 -41.25 -2.26
N VAL A 269 20.76 -41.01 -3.42
CA VAL A 269 21.11 -42.05 -4.42
C VAL A 269 22.64 -42.14 -4.63
N ALA A 270 23.43 -41.70 -3.65
CA ALA A 270 24.88 -41.85 -3.62
C ALA A 270 25.30 -42.67 -2.39
#